data_AF-A0A349SF46-F1
#
_entry.id   AF-A0A349SF46-F1
#
_cell.length_a   1.000
_cell.length_b   1.000
_cell.length_c   1.000
_cell.angle_alpha   90.00
_cell.angle_beta   90.00
_cell.angle_gamma   90.00
#
_symmetry.space_group_name_H-M   'P 1'
#
loop_
_entity.id
_entity.type
_entity.pdbx_description
1 polymer ?
#
loop_
_entity_poly.entity_id
_entity_poly.type
_entity_poly.pdbx_seq_one_letter_code
_entity_poly.pdbx_strand_id
1 'polypeptide(L)'
;DALTAVDFVRILTEPDASLAEQYSALMATEGVTLEFRADGVARVAEVAWQVNESTENIGARRLHTVMERLLETISFDAADQSGATIAVDGEYVDQHLIDLVGDEDLTRYIL
;
A
#
# COMPACT_ATOMS: atom_id res chain seq x y z
N ASP A 1 10.80 -20.81 2.03
CA ASP A 1 9.98 -20.59 0.82
C ASP A 1 9.81 -19.11 0.57
N ALA A 2 9.63 -18.73 -0.70
CA ALA A 2 9.31 -17.35 -1.06
C ALA A 2 7.89 -17.02 -0.61
N LEU A 3 7.67 -15.79 -0.14
CA LEU A 3 6.36 -15.32 0.32
C LEU A 3 5.44 -15.13 -0.88
N THR A 4 4.18 -15.54 -0.72
CA THR A 4 3.13 -15.35 -1.71
C THR A 4 2.35 -14.05 -1.47
N ALA A 5 1.55 -13.62 -2.44
CA ALA A 5 0.60 -12.51 -2.23
C ALA A 5 -0.35 -12.77 -1.05
N VAL A 6 -0.75 -14.03 -0.80
CA VAL A 6 -1.57 -14.39 0.36
C VAL A 6 -0.81 -14.15 1.66
N ASP A 7 0.48 -14.48 1.72
CA ASP A 7 1.30 -14.20 2.89
C ASP A 7 1.44 -12.69 3.13
N PHE A 8 1.50 -11.88 2.07
CA PHE A 8 1.52 -10.43 2.16
C PHE A 8 0.23 -9.84 2.73
N VAL A 9 -0.94 -10.35 2.34
CA VAL A 9 -2.22 -9.96 2.97
C VAL A 9 -2.18 -10.19 4.48
N ARG A 10 -1.67 -11.34 4.90
CA ARG A 10 -1.53 -11.67 6.33
C ARG A 10 -0.57 -10.71 7.02
N ILE A 11 0.59 -10.40 6.41
CA ILE A 11 1.55 -9.43 6.95
C ILE A 11 0.94 -8.02 7.09
N LEU A 12 0.07 -7.62 6.17
CA LEU A 12 -0.61 -6.33 6.21
C LEU A 12 -1.69 -6.22 7.29
N THR A 13 -2.18 -7.33 7.86
CA THR A 13 -3.41 -7.32 8.68
C THR A 13 -3.39 -8.14 9.97
N GLU A 14 -2.59 -9.20 10.07
CA GLU A 14 -2.59 -10.11 11.23
C GLU A 14 -1.63 -9.72 12.37
N PRO A 15 -0.38 -9.25 12.10
CA PRO A 15 0.52 -8.85 13.18
C PRO A 15 -0.01 -7.63 13.93
N ASP A 16 0.23 -7.61 15.25
CA ASP A 16 0.06 -6.38 16.03
C ASP A 16 0.95 -5.27 15.45
N ALA A 17 0.38 -4.07 15.29
CA ALA A 17 1.04 -2.95 14.61
C ALA A 17 1.45 -3.33 13.18
N SER A 18 0.54 -3.96 12.43
CA SER A 18 0.72 -4.21 11.00
C SER A 18 0.90 -2.91 10.21
N LEU A 19 1.36 -2.98 8.96
CA LEU A 19 1.54 -1.79 8.13
C LEU A 19 0.24 -1.02 7.94
N ALA A 20 -0.89 -1.71 7.72
CA ALA A 20 -2.18 -1.05 7.58
C ALA A 20 -2.57 -0.29 8.86
N GLU A 21 -2.33 -0.89 10.04
CA GLU A 21 -2.57 -0.24 11.33
C GLU A 21 -1.64 0.97 11.54
N GLN A 22 -0.35 0.83 11.24
CA GLN A 22 0.63 1.91 11.37
C GLN A 22 0.26 3.12 10.50
N TYR A 23 -0.08 2.90 9.22
CA TYR A 23 -0.49 3.99 8.32
C TYR A 23 -1.83 4.61 8.70
N SER A 24 -2.79 3.80 9.17
CA SER A 24 -4.06 4.32 9.69
C SER A 24 -3.83 5.22 10.91
N ALA A 25 -2.94 4.82 11.81
CA ALA A 25 -2.58 5.61 12.99
C ALA A 25 -1.81 6.89 12.63
N LEU A 26 -0.91 6.83 11.65
CA LEU A 26 -0.19 8.01 11.15
C LEU A 26 -1.15 9.03 10.51
N MET A 27 -2.05 8.60 9.63
CA MET A 27 -3.02 9.53 9.02
C MET A 27 -4.01 10.10 10.04
N ALA A 28 -4.34 9.34 11.09
CA ALA A 28 -5.17 9.84 12.18
C ALA A 28 -4.54 11.04 12.91
N THR A 29 -3.21 11.20 12.91
CA THR A 29 -2.58 12.40 13.50
C THR A 29 -2.86 13.68 12.72
N GLU A 30 -3.14 13.55 11.42
CA GLU A 30 -3.58 14.64 10.53
C GLU A 30 -5.11 14.80 10.49
N GLY A 31 -5.83 13.98 11.27
CA GLY A 31 -7.29 13.97 11.32
C GLY A 31 -7.96 13.24 10.16
N VAL A 32 -7.22 12.43 9.40
CA VAL A 32 -7.75 11.58 8.32
C VAL A 32 -7.92 10.16 8.81
N THR A 33 -9.10 9.57 8.61
CA THR A 33 -9.35 8.15 8.92
C THR A 33 -9.13 7.30 7.68
N LEU A 34 -8.21 6.35 7.73
CA LEU A 34 -8.06 5.33 6.69
C LEU A 34 -8.85 4.07 7.05
N GLU A 35 -9.60 3.55 6.09
CA GLU A 35 -10.30 2.27 6.20
C GLU A 35 -9.82 1.31 5.10
N PHE A 36 -8.90 0.42 5.46
CA PHE A 36 -8.44 -0.63 4.55
C PHE A 36 -9.51 -1.70 4.39
N ARG A 37 -10.07 -1.79 3.18
CA ARG A 37 -11.00 -2.86 2.82
C ARG A 37 -10.24 -4.10 2.39
N ALA A 38 -10.88 -5.26 2.53
CA ALA A 38 -10.26 -6.55 2.24
C ALA A 38 -9.74 -6.66 0.80
N ASP A 39 -10.48 -6.10 -0.17
CA ASP A 39 -10.08 -6.04 -1.57
C ASP A 39 -8.92 -5.06 -1.82
N GLY A 40 -8.88 -3.92 -1.11
CA GLY A 40 -7.74 -3.00 -1.15
C GLY A 40 -6.46 -3.66 -0.61
N VAL A 41 -6.53 -4.32 0.54
CA VAL A 41 -5.39 -5.06 1.11
C VAL A 41 -4.91 -6.16 0.16
N ALA A 42 -5.83 -6.93 -0.41
CA ALA A 42 -5.51 -7.96 -1.39
C ALA A 42 -4.81 -7.36 -2.62
N ARG A 43 -5.27 -6.19 -3.09
CA ARG A 43 -4.67 -5.53 -4.25
C ARG A 43 -3.27 -5.00 -3.96
N VAL A 44 -3.03 -4.39 -2.79
CA VAL A 44 -1.69 -3.96 -2.37
C VAL A 44 -0.72 -5.14 -2.32
N ALA A 45 -1.16 -6.26 -1.74
CA ALA A 45 -0.36 -7.47 -1.66
C ALA A 45 -0.03 -8.04 -3.04
N GLU A 46 -0.99 -8.02 -3.97
CA GLU A 46 -0.78 -8.45 -5.35
C GLU A 46 0.22 -7.56 -6.09
N VAL A 47 0.08 -6.23 -5.99
CA VAL A 47 1.01 -5.28 -6.61
C VAL A 47 2.42 -5.46 -6.07
N ALA A 48 2.59 -5.58 -4.75
CA ALA A 48 3.90 -5.83 -4.15
C ALA A 48 4.52 -7.16 -4.61
N TRP A 49 3.70 -8.20 -4.78
CA TRP A 49 4.17 -9.47 -5.32
C TRP A 49 4.58 -9.34 -6.80
N GLN A 50 3.76 -8.69 -7.63
CA GLN A 50 4.06 -8.45 -9.05
C GLN A 50 5.36 -7.66 -9.24
N VAL A 51 5.58 -6.61 -8.45
CA VAL A 51 6.83 -5.83 -8.50
C VAL A 51 8.04 -6.68 -8.11
N ASN A 52 7.91 -7.56 -7.12
CA ASN A 52 8.98 -8.49 -6.78
C ASN A 52 9.29 -9.48 -7.90
N GLU A 53 8.31 -9.86 -8.73
CA GLU A 53 8.50 -10.76 -9.87
C GLU A 53 9.10 -10.04 -11.10
N SER A 54 8.74 -8.77 -11.35
CA SER A 54 9.27 -7.99 -12.47
C SER A 54 10.61 -7.33 -12.17
N THR A 55 10.96 -7.18 -10.89
CA THR A 55 12.21 -6.52 -10.46
C THR A 55 13.03 -7.42 -9.52
N GLU A 56 13.73 -6.82 -8.56
CA GLU A 56 14.42 -7.56 -7.51
C GLU A 56 13.43 -7.96 -6.41
N ASN A 57 13.35 -9.26 -6.12
CA ASN A 57 12.52 -9.77 -5.03
C ASN A 57 13.18 -9.47 -3.67
N ILE A 58 12.69 -8.43 -3.00
CA ILE A 58 13.12 -8.02 -1.66
C ILE A 58 12.21 -8.56 -0.55
N GLY A 59 11.30 -9.47 -0.90
CA GLY A 59 10.31 -10.07 -0.01
C GLY A 59 9.29 -9.05 0.51
N ALA A 60 8.89 -9.21 1.78
CA ALA A 60 7.86 -8.37 2.42
C ALA A 60 8.26 -6.89 2.55
N ARG A 61 9.55 -6.54 2.43
CA ARG A 61 9.99 -5.13 2.45
C ARG A 61 9.34 -4.30 1.34
N ARG A 62 8.97 -4.93 0.23
CA ARG A 62 8.25 -4.29 -0.88
C ARG A 62 6.93 -3.66 -0.46
N LEU A 63 6.28 -4.20 0.58
CA LEU A 63 5.02 -3.66 1.10
C LEU A 63 5.19 -2.23 1.63
N HIS A 64 6.36 -1.88 2.18
CA HIS A 64 6.61 -0.51 2.64
C HIS A 64 6.58 0.47 1.49
N THR A 65 7.38 0.24 0.44
CA THR A 65 7.50 1.20 -0.66
C THR A 65 6.20 1.28 -1.47
N VAL A 66 5.47 0.18 -1.61
CA VAL A 66 4.13 0.19 -2.23
C VAL A 66 3.13 0.99 -1.39
N MET A 67 3.13 0.82 -0.06
CA MET A 67 2.25 1.58 0.83
C MET A 67 2.57 3.07 0.86
N GLU A 68 3.86 3.44 0.88
CA GLU A 68 4.29 4.85 0.80
C GLU A 68 3.79 5.49 -0.49
N ARG A 69 3.95 4.81 -1.63
CA ARG A 69 3.48 5.31 -2.92
C ARG A 69 1.95 5.42 -2.97
N LEU A 70 1.24 4.43 -2.45
CA LEU A 70 -0.23 4.43 -2.39
C LEU A 70 -0.78 5.62 -1.60
N LEU A 71 -0.08 6.02 -0.53
CA LEU A 71 -0.51 7.05 0.40
C LEU A 71 0.22 8.40 0.20
N GLU A 72 0.97 8.57 -0.88
CA GLU A 72 1.72 9.79 -1.12
C GLU A 72 0.79 11.01 -1.29
N THR A 73 -0.21 10.89 -2.17
CA THR A 73 -1.15 11.98 -2.46
C THR A 73 -1.99 12.35 -1.24
N ILE A 74 -2.56 11.35 -0.57
CA ILE A 74 -3.37 11.56 0.63
C ILE A 74 -2.54 12.15 1.78
N SER A 75 -1.29 11.74 1.95
CA SER A 75 -0.41 12.31 2.97
C SER A 75 -0.03 13.76 2.67
N PHE A 76 0.07 14.13 1.40
CA PHE A 76 0.31 15.52 0.98
C PHE A 76 -0.92 16.40 1.24
N ASP A 77 -2.12 15.90 0.91
CA ASP A 77 -3.37 16.64 1.05
C ASP A 77 -4.00 16.51 2.46
N ALA A 78 -3.44 15.70 3.35
CA ALA A 78 -4.05 15.32 4.63
C ALA A 78 -4.43 16.53 5.49
N ALA A 79 -3.58 17.57 5.51
CA ALA A 79 -3.82 18.78 6.30
C ALA A 79 -5.08 19.54 5.85
N ASP A 80 -5.42 19.47 4.57
CA ASP A 80 -6.62 20.10 4.00
C ASP A 80 -7.85 19.18 4.06
N GLN A 81 -7.66 17.90 4.39
CA GLN A 81 -8.70 16.86 4.44
C GLN A 81 -9.05 16.41 5.86
N SER A 82 -8.75 17.22 6.88
CA SER A 82 -9.06 16.89 8.28
C SER A 82 -10.56 16.59 8.47
N GLY A 83 -10.87 15.45 9.08
CA GLY A 83 -12.22 14.91 9.25
C GLY A 83 -12.69 13.98 8.12
N ALA A 84 -11.90 13.79 7.06
CA ALA A 84 -12.22 12.85 6.00
C ALA A 84 -12.05 11.39 6.44
N THR A 85 -12.85 10.52 5.84
CA THR A 85 -12.69 9.07 5.90
C THR A 85 -12.43 8.55 4.50
N ILE A 86 -11.34 7.83 4.32
CA ILE A 86 -10.88 7.36 3.02
C ILE A 86 -10.85 5.84 3.05
N ALA A 87 -11.70 5.24 2.21
CA ALA A 87 -11.74 3.82 2.01
C ALA A 87 -10.65 3.41 1.02
N VAL A 88 -9.71 2.60 1.47
CA VAL A 88 -8.69 1.99 0.62
C VAL A 88 -9.23 0.65 0.13
N ASP A 89 -9.89 0.69 -1.03
CA ASP A 89 -10.42 -0.47 -1.75
C ASP A 89 -9.61 -0.80 -3.00
N GLY A 90 -9.99 -1.84 -3.76
CA GLY A 90 -9.21 -2.27 -4.92
C GLY A 90 -9.08 -1.19 -5.99
N GLU A 91 -10.14 -0.42 -6.22
CA GLU A 91 -10.15 0.67 -7.20
C GLU A 91 -9.23 1.81 -6.77
N TYR A 92 -9.26 2.20 -5.49
CA TYR A 92 -8.35 3.19 -4.94
C TYR A 92 -6.88 2.78 -5.17
N VAL A 93 -6.55 1.51 -4.92
CA VAL A 93 -5.18 1.00 -5.11
C VAL A 93 -4.76 1.04 -6.58
N ASP A 94 -5.64 0.62 -7.50
CA ASP A 94 -5.35 0.66 -8.93
C ASP A 94 -5.10 2.08 -9.42
N GLN A 95 -5.94 3.04 -9.04
CA GLN A 95 -5.80 4.44 -9.47
C GLN A 95 -4.46 5.06 -9.06
N HIS A 96 -3.92 4.69 -7.90
CA HIS A 96 -2.69 5.28 -7.36
C HIS A 96 -1.42 4.50 -7.72
N LEU A 97 -1.55 3.23 -8.12
CA LEU A 97 -0.42 2.35 -8.44
C LEU A 97 -0.38 1.92 -9.91
N ILE A 98 -1.24 2.47 -10.79
CA ILE A 98 -1.34 2.06 -12.20
C ILE A 98 0.01 2.15 -12.94
N ASP A 99 0.77 3.22 -12.71
CA ASP A 99 2.06 3.46 -13.36
C ASP A 99 3.13 2.48 -12.87
N LEU A 100 2.94 1.91 -11.68
CA LEU A 100 3.87 0.99 -11.04
C LEU A 100 3.81 -0.42 -11.62
N VAL A 101 2.63 -0.85 -12.09
CA VAL A 101 2.45 -2.18 -12.66
C VAL A 101 2.76 -2.18 -14.16
N GLY A 102 2.70 -1.02 -14.82
CA GLY A 102 2.84 -0.88 -16.28
C GLY A 102 4.25 -0.62 -16.80
N ASP A 103 5.20 -0.17 -15.97
CA ASP A 103 6.53 0.27 -16.41
C ASP A 103 7.64 -0.25 -15.48
N GLU A 104 8.39 -1.26 -15.94
CA GLU A 104 9.48 -1.89 -15.18
C GLU A 104 10.64 -0.93 -14.89
N ASP A 105 10.95 -0.01 -15.81
CA ASP A 105 12.03 0.95 -15.65
C ASP A 105 11.63 1.98 -14.58
N LEU A 106 10.42 2.52 -14.68
CA LEU A 106 9.87 3.44 -13.68
C LEU A 106 9.82 2.78 -12.29
N THR A 107 9.40 1.52 -12.24
CA THR A 107 9.32 0.75 -10.99
C THR A 107 10.68 0.62 -10.33
N ARG A 108 11.74 0.32 -11.09
CA ARG A 108 13.10 0.19 -10.55
C ARG A 108 13.67 1.51 -10.01
N TYR A 109 13.25 2.66 -10.55
CA TYR A 109 13.71 3.96 -10.09
C TYR A 109 12.89 4.51 -8.92
N ILE A 110 11.61 4.15 -8.81
CA ILE A 110 10.70 4.64 -7.77
C ILE A 110 10.66 3.70 -6.55
N LEU A 111 10.84 2.38 -6.71
CA LEU A 111 10.69 1.37 -5.65
C LEU A 111 11.83 0.36 -5.54
#